data_AF-A0AAV8Y7U9-F1
#
_entry.id   AF-A0AAV8Y7U9-F1
#
_cell.length_a   1.000
_cell.length_b   1.000
_cell.length_c   1.000
_cell.angle_alpha   90.00
_cell.angle_beta   90.00
_cell.angle_gamma   90.00
#
_symmetry.space_group_name_H-M   'P 1'
#
loop_
_entity.id
_entity.type
_entity.pdbx_description
1 polymer ?
#
loop_
_entity_poly.entity_id
_entity_poly.type
_entity_poly.pdbx_seq_one_letter_code
_entity_poly.pdbx_strand_id
1 'polypeptide(L)'
;MSNSDTSSDEDYDEDEDMSNVRHADYTQEQKIVSAVWVHEKQFNGQTYEDLRNNFYLRFKRPPPKSKTLARWEHRLFTQKISRPKKDRIQKASRRLMHIPYIKASFREKPNLTLSERAIQLGLSRSGLHRIIKNDLKESDLRPQNETVDGEIENNSESKHDISTCINSAISDN
;
A
#
# COMPACT_ATOMS: atom_id res chain seq x y z
N MET A 1 -41.75 -59.30 15.86
CA MET A 1 -40.39 -58.88 16.27
C MET A 1 -39.56 -58.69 15.02
N SER A 2 -39.15 -57.46 14.72
CA SER A 2 -37.78 -57.10 14.31
C SER A 2 -37.80 -55.67 13.77
N ASN A 3 -37.09 -54.80 14.49
CA ASN A 3 -36.90 -53.40 14.19
C ASN A 3 -35.88 -53.26 13.04
N SER A 4 -36.10 -52.28 12.17
CA SER A 4 -35.08 -51.79 11.23
C SER A 4 -34.56 -50.47 11.77
N ASP A 5 -33.39 -50.53 12.40
CA ASP A 5 -32.60 -49.39 12.85
C ASP A 5 -31.17 -49.62 12.34
N THR A 6 -30.73 -48.80 11.40
CA THR A 6 -29.31 -48.67 11.04
C THR A 6 -29.06 -47.21 10.72
N SER A 7 -28.76 -46.46 11.78
CA SER A 7 -28.02 -45.21 11.74
C SER A 7 -26.61 -45.48 11.22
N SER A 8 -26.17 -44.74 10.21
CA SER A 8 -24.76 -44.63 9.82
C SER A 8 -24.35 -43.17 9.92
N ASP A 9 -23.94 -42.77 11.12
CA ASP A 9 -23.10 -41.60 11.35
C ASP A 9 -21.71 -41.90 10.75
N GLU A 10 -21.37 -41.23 9.64
CA GLU A 10 -19.99 -41.14 9.18
C GLU A 10 -19.46 -39.75 9.53
N ASP A 11 -18.73 -39.72 10.65
CA ASP A 11 -17.86 -38.62 11.09
C ASP A 11 -16.75 -38.39 10.05
N TYR A 12 -16.78 -37.23 9.39
CA TYR A 12 -15.66 -36.74 8.58
C TYR A 12 -14.74 -35.89 9.45
N ASP A 13 -13.75 -36.55 10.06
CA ASP A 13 -12.67 -35.89 10.79
C ASP A 13 -11.60 -35.33 9.83
N GLU A 14 -11.39 -34.02 9.99
CA GLU A 14 -10.13 -33.29 9.86
C GLU A 14 -9.43 -33.26 8.48
N ASP A 15 -9.93 -32.36 7.61
CA ASP A 15 -9.08 -31.73 6.59
C ASP A 15 -7.93 -30.99 7.29
N GLU A 16 -6.77 -31.63 7.34
CA GLU A 16 -5.51 -31.05 7.79
C GLU A 16 -5.29 -29.65 7.18
N ASP A 17 -5.04 -28.71 8.08
CA ASP A 17 -4.84 -27.30 7.85
C ASP A 17 -3.59 -27.01 6.98
N MET A 18 -3.74 -27.19 5.66
CA MET A 18 -2.81 -26.71 4.63
C MET A 18 -2.93 -25.19 4.38
N SER A 19 -3.56 -24.42 5.30
CA SER A 19 -3.72 -22.97 5.14
C SER A 19 -2.47 -22.16 5.49
N ASN A 20 -1.46 -22.78 6.11
CA ASN A 20 -0.27 -22.07 6.59
C ASN A 20 0.89 -21.98 5.60
N VAL A 21 0.71 -22.44 4.35
CA VAL A 21 1.59 -22.00 3.28
C VAL A 21 1.23 -20.55 2.99
N ARG A 22 1.94 -19.63 3.65
CA ARG A 22 2.05 -18.21 3.27
C ARG A 22 1.88 -18.15 1.77
N HIS A 23 0.76 -17.61 1.29
CA HIS A 23 0.49 -17.42 -0.14
C HIS A 23 1.55 -16.47 -0.68
N ALA A 24 2.75 -17.00 -0.88
CA ALA A 24 3.88 -16.33 -1.46
C ALA A 24 3.35 -15.78 -2.77
N ASP A 25 3.49 -14.47 -2.94
CA ASP A 25 2.92 -13.75 -4.06
C ASP A 25 3.17 -14.53 -5.34
N TYR A 26 2.11 -15.12 -5.90
CA TYR A 26 2.21 -15.86 -7.15
C TYR A 26 2.85 -14.93 -8.19
N THR A 27 3.82 -15.45 -8.95
CA THR A 27 4.51 -14.66 -9.94
C THR A 27 3.53 -14.19 -11.02
N GLN A 28 3.92 -13.14 -11.76
CA GLN A 28 3.07 -12.64 -12.84
C GLN A 28 2.85 -13.71 -13.92
N GLU A 29 3.86 -14.53 -14.21
CA GLU A 29 3.74 -15.68 -15.11
C GLU A 29 2.71 -16.69 -14.61
N GLN A 30 2.79 -17.10 -13.34
CA GLN A 30 1.82 -18.02 -12.72
C GLN A 30 0.40 -17.51 -12.87
N LYS A 31 0.18 -16.21 -12.64
CA LYS A 31 -1.12 -15.56 -12.77
C LYS A 31 -1.62 -15.57 -14.21
N ILE A 32 -0.77 -15.22 -15.17
CA ILE A 32 -1.13 -15.14 -16.60
C ILE A 32 -1.45 -16.52 -17.16
N VAL A 33 -0.56 -17.50 -16.97
CA VAL A 33 -0.73 -18.86 -17.49
C VAL A 33 -2.02 -19.48 -16.95
N SER A 34 -2.25 -19.36 -15.64
CA SER A 34 -3.44 -19.93 -15.03
C SER A 34 -4.72 -19.22 -15.49
N ALA A 35 -4.67 -17.90 -15.70
CA ALA A 35 -5.79 -17.14 -16.24
C ALA A 35 -6.16 -17.61 -17.66
N VAL A 36 -5.17 -17.86 -18.52
CA VAL A 36 -5.38 -18.41 -19.86
C VAL A 36 -6.06 -19.78 -19.79
N TRP A 37 -5.56 -20.69 -18.93
CA TRP A 37 -6.20 -21.99 -18.78
C TRP A 37 -7.66 -21.90 -18.31
N VAL A 38 -7.97 -20.99 -17.38
CA VAL A 38 -9.35 -20.78 -16.94
C VAL A 38 -10.23 -20.24 -18.07
N HIS A 39 -9.70 -19.35 -18.91
CA HIS A 39 -10.41 -18.81 -20.07
C HIS A 39 -10.70 -19.89 -21.12
N GLU A 40 -9.74 -20.80 -21.31
CA GLU A 40 -9.81 -21.88 -22.29
C GLU A 40 -10.63 -23.09 -21.82
N LYS A 41 -10.88 -23.21 -20.51
CA LYS A 41 -11.48 -24.42 -19.92
C LYS A 41 -12.86 -24.78 -20.50
N GLN A 42 -13.61 -23.77 -20.96
CA GLN A 42 -14.91 -23.95 -21.60
C GLN A 42 -14.82 -24.58 -23.00
N PHE A 43 -13.66 -24.47 -23.66
CA PHE A 43 -13.42 -25.03 -24.99
C PHE A 43 -12.75 -26.41 -24.95
N ASN A 44 -12.00 -26.71 -23.88
CA ASN A 44 -11.25 -27.97 -23.74
C ASN A 44 -11.88 -28.96 -22.73
N GLY A 45 -12.97 -28.58 -22.07
CA GLY A 45 -13.70 -29.43 -21.12
C GLY A 45 -13.01 -29.63 -19.76
N GLN A 46 -11.97 -28.87 -19.44
CA GLN A 46 -11.25 -29.01 -18.17
C GLN A 46 -12.04 -28.48 -16.96
N THR A 47 -11.93 -29.18 -15.85
CA THR A 47 -12.47 -28.76 -14.55
C THR A 47 -11.47 -27.88 -13.79
N TYR A 48 -11.93 -27.16 -12.76
CA TYR A 48 -11.02 -26.41 -11.90
C TYR A 48 -10.03 -27.31 -11.13
N GLU A 49 -10.37 -28.57 -10.92
CA GLU A 49 -9.47 -29.54 -10.31
C GLU A 49 -8.30 -29.87 -11.24
N ASP A 50 -8.59 -30.12 -12.52
CA ASP A 50 -7.57 -30.32 -13.55
C ASP A 50 -6.63 -29.12 -13.64
N LEU A 51 -7.19 -27.89 -13.59
CA LEU A 51 -6.39 -26.67 -13.62
C LEU A 51 -5.47 -26.53 -12.40
N ARG A 52 -5.95 -26.92 -11.21
CA ARG A 52 -5.14 -26.89 -9.97
C ARG A 52 -4.06 -27.97 -10.02
N ASN A 53 -4.36 -29.15 -10.56
CA ASN A 53 -3.38 -30.21 -10.77
C ASN A 53 -2.30 -29.77 -11.77
N ASN A 54 -2.70 -29.19 -12.91
CA ASN A 54 -1.79 -28.61 -13.90
C ASN A 54 -0.89 -27.52 -13.31
N PHE A 55 -1.45 -26.66 -12.44
CA PHE A 55 -0.70 -25.64 -11.73
C PHE A 55 0.41 -26.27 -10.88
N TYR A 56 0.07 -27.25 -10.05
CA TYR A 56 1.05 -27.95 -9.22
C TYR A 56 2.10 -28.67 -10.06
N LEU A 57 1.68 -29.38 -11.12
CA LEU A 57 2.58 -30.11 -12.01
C LEU A 57 3.61 -29.19 -12.68
N ARG A 58 3.17 -28.02 -13.16
CA ARG A 58 4.02 -27.05 -13.87
C ARG A 58 4.91 -26.24 -12.95
N PHE A 59 4.36 -25.70 -11.86
CA PHE A 59 5.07 -24.73 -11.01
C PHE A 59 5.68 -25.35 -9.76
N LYS A 60 5.35 -26.61 -9.43
CA LYS A 60 5.75 -27.29 -8.20
C LYS A 60 5.42 -26.46 -6.94
N ARG A 61 4.28 -25.78 -6.98
CA ARG A 61 3.76 -24.90 -5.91
C ARG A 61 2.31 -25.25 -5.61
N PRO A 62 1.86 -25.01 -4.36
CA PRO A 62 0.46 -25.22 -4.00
C PRO A 62 -0.45 -24.41 -4.93
N PRO A 63 -1.51 -25.02 -5.45
CA PRO A 63 -2.38 -24.34 -6.39
C PRO A 63 -3.25 -23.29 -5.71
N PRO A 64 -3.54 -22.18 -6.40
CA PRO A 64 -4.50 -21.18 -5.93
C PRO A 64 -5.93 -21.76 -5.86
N LYS A 65 -6.74 -21.23 -4.95
CA LYS A 65 -8.18 -21.54 -4.87
C LYS A 65 -8.90 -21.16 -6.17
N SER A 66 -9.97 -21.87 -6.52
CA SER A 66 -10.75 -21.64 -7.76
C SER A 66 -11.26 -20.20 -7.90
N LYS A 67 -11.66 -19.56 -6.79
CA LYS A 67 -12.04 -18.13 -6.77
C LYS A 67 -10.89 -17.20 -7.19
N THR A 68 -9.66 -17.51 -6.78
CA THR A 68 -8.46 -16.75 -7.13
C THR A 68 -8.13 -16.92 -8.62
N LEU A 69 -8.24 -18.13 -9.14
CA LEU A 69 -8.09 -18.44 -10.56
C LEU A 69 -9.08 -17.67 -11.43
N ALA A 70 -10.37 -17.70 -11.08
CA ALA A 70 -11.41 -16.93 -11.76
C ALA A 70 -11.15 -15.42 -11.72
N ARG A 71 -10.66 -14.90 -10.58
CA ARG A 71 -10.29 -13.49 -10.45
C ARG A 71 -9.12 -13.12 -11.37
N TRP A 72 -8.14 -14.00 -11.56
CA TRP A 72 -7.02 -13.72 -12.47
C TRP A 72 -7.47 -13.72 -13.94
N GLU A 73 -8.32 -14.67 -14.33
CA GLU A 73 -8.94 -14.70 -15.66
C GLU A 73 -9.69 -13.41 -15.95
N HIS A 74 -10.62 -13.03 -15.07
CA HIS A 74 -11.41 -11.82 -15.25
C HIS A 74 -10.55 -10.55 -15.31
N ARG A 75 -9.49 -10.49 -14.50
CA ARG A 75 -8.53 -9.37 -14.54
C ARG A 75 -7.70 -9.32 -15.81
N LEU A 76 -7.43 -10.46 -16.45
CA LEU A 76 -6.61 -10.52 -17.66
C LEU A 76 -7.44 -10.26 -18.92
N PHE A 77 -8.63 -10.86 -19.01
CA PHE A 77 -9.46 -10.84 -20.22
C PHE A 77 -10.59 -9.81 -20.19
N THR A 78 -11.14 -9.49 -19.01
CA THR A 78 -12.27 -8.54 -18.90
C THR A 78 -11.82 -7.15 -18.47
N GLN A 79 -10.95 -7.05 -17.47
CA GLN A 79 -10.36 -5.76 -17.13
C GLN A 79 -9.37 -5.39 -18.23
N LYS A 80 -9.80 -4.55 -19.18
CA LYS A 80 -8.91 -3.81 -20.09
C LYS A 80 -7.69 -3.40 -19.27
N ILE A 81 -6.50 -3.94 -19.59
CA ILE A 81 -5.23 -3.70 -18.89
C ILE A 81 -5.25 -2.25 -18.47
N SER A 82 -5.54 -2.01 -17.18
CA SER A 82 -5.87 -0.67 -16.72
C SER A 82 -4.57 0.10 -16.88
N ARG A 83 -4.50 0.93 -17.93
CA ARG A 83 -3.41 1.89 -18.12
C ARG A 83 -3.16 2.51 -16.75
N PRO A 84 -1.90 2.63 -16.29
CA PRO A 84 -1.61 3.15 -14.96
C PRO A 84 -2.46 4.40 -14.77
N LYS A 85 -3.33 4.39 -13.74
CA LYS A 85 -4.38 5.40 -13.56
C LYS A 85 -3.74 6.78 -13.75
N LYS A 86 -4.00 7.43 -14.89
CA LYS A 86 -3.40 8.72 -15.26
C LYS A 86 -3.55 9.74 -14.12
N ASP A 87 -4.65 9.63 -13.39
CA ASP A 87 -4.96 10.42 -12.20
C ASP A 87 -3.99 10.24 -11.03
N ARG A 88 -3.41 9.04 -10.83
CA ARG A 88 -2.41 8.81 -9.78
C ARG A 88 -1.09 9.49 -10.12
N ILE A 89 -0.68 9.43 -11.39
CA ILE A 89 0.54 10.09 -11.87
C ILE A 89 0.37 11.62 -11.80
N GLN A 90 -0.77 12.14 -12.25
CA GLN A 90 -1.07 13.57 -12.17
C GLN A 90 -1.18 14.08 -10.73
N LYS A 91 -1.79 13.31 -9.82
CA LYS A 91 -1.86 13.66 -8.39
C LYS A 91 -0.49 13.65 -7.72
N ALA A 92 0.38 12.69 -8.05
CA ALA A 92 1.75 12.66 -7.56
C ALA A 92 2.56 13.86 -8.10
N SER A 93 2.45 14.16 -9.39
CA SER A 93 3.13 15.30 -10.01
C SER A 93 2.74 16.64 -9.36
N ARG A 94 1.44 16.89 -9.14
CA ARG A 94 0.98 18.10 -8.44
C ARG A 94 1.53 18.21 -7.02
N ARG A 95 1.61 17.08 -6.30
CA ARG A 95 2.16 17.04 -4.95
C ARG A 95 3.63 17.44 -4.91
N LEU A 96 4.42 16.95 -5.85
CA LEU A 96 5.86 17.25 -5.94
C LEU A 96 6.14 18.72 -6.25
N MET A 97 5.26 19.40 -7.00
CA MET A 97 5.42 20.83 -7.30
C MET A 97 5.41 21.72 -6.04
N HIS A 98 4.73 21.31 -4.97
CA HIS A 98 4.63 22.11 -3.74
C HIS A 98 5.84 21.98 -2.82
N ILE A 99 6.68 20.96 -3.00
CA ILE A 99 7.84 20.67 -2.15
C ILE A 99 8.78 21.87 -1.99
N PRO A 100 9.28 22.52 -3.06
CA PRO A 100 10.21 23.65 -2.90
C PRO A 100 9.62 24.79 -2.08
N TYR A 101 8.34 25.11 -2.27
CA TYR A 101 7.65 26.16 -1.52
C TYR A 101 7.47 25.82 -0.05
N ILE A 102 7.15 24.55 0.25
CA ILE A 102 7.06 24.08 1.63
C ILE A 102 8.43 24.18 2.31
N LYS A 103 9.51 23.72 1.65
CA LYS A 103 10.89 23.84 2.18
C LYS A 103 11.27 25.29 2.45
N ALA A 104 11.06 26.18 1.47
CA ALA A 104 11.33 27.61 1.63
C ALA A 104 10.54 28.20 2.79
N SER A 105 9.26 27.86 2.91
CA SER A 105 8.41 28.32 4.01
C SER A 105 8.97 27.91 5.38
N PHE A 106 9.44 26.67 5.55
CA PHE A 106 10.06 26.21 6.80
C PHE A 106 11.39 26.92 7.12
N ARG A 107 12.15 27.32 6.10
CA ARG A 107 13.40 28.08 6.25
C ARG A 107 13.15 29.54 6.62
N GLU A 108 12.26 30.21 5.90
CA GLU A 108 12.00 31.64 6.07
C GLU A 108 11.16 31.95 7.31
N LYS A 109 10.21 31.06 7.64
CA LYS A 109 9.23 31.27 8.70
C LYS A 109 9.07 30.02 9.55
N PRO A 110 10.07 29.67 10.38
CA PRO A 110 10.03 28.44 11.17
C PRO A 110 8.91 28.45 12.21
N ASN A 111 8.52 29.63 12.72
CA ASN A 111 7.55 29.77 13.81
C ASN A 111 6.08 29.65 13.36
N LEU A 112 5.81 29.53 12.06
CA LEU A 112 4.43 29.34 11.58
C LEU A 112 3.91 27.96 11.91
N THR A 113 2.68 27.91 12.41
CA THR A 113 1.96 26.66 12.59
C THR A 113 1.69 25.99 11.23
N LEU A 114 1.49 24.67 11.23
CA LEU A 114 1.10 23.94 10.01
C LEU A 114 -0.21 24.48 9.40
N SER A 115 -1.12 25.00 10.23
CA SER A 115 -2.39 25.55 9.76
C SER A 115 -2.19 26.85 8.99
N GLU A 116 -1.42 27.78 9.55
CA GLU A 116 -1.10 29.05 8.90
C GLU A 116 -0.25 28.83 7.64
N ARG A 117 0.69 27.88 7.71
CA ARG A 117 1.51 27.49 6.57
C ARG A 117 0.67 26.90 5.43
N ALA A 118 -0.34 26.08 5.76
CA ALA A 118 -1.26 25.53 4.77
C ALA A 118 -2.05 26.65 4.06
N ILE A 119 -2.55 27.63 4.83
CA ILE A 119 -3.24 28.80 4.30
C ILE A 119 -2.31 29.63 3.40
N GLN A 120 -1.09 29.93 3.86
CA GLN A 120 -0.11 30.72 3.10
C GLN A 120 0.25 30.06 1.75
N LEU A 121 0.34 28.73 1.72
CA LEU A 121 0.70 27.97 0.52
C LEU A 121 -0.50 27.58 -0.35
N GLY A 122 -1.73 27.96 0.03
CA GLY A 122 -2.94 27.59 -0.69
C GLY A 122 -3.23 26.08 -0.68
N LEU A 123 -2.78 25.37 0.35
CA LEU A 123 -2.92 23.92 0.50
C LEU A 123 -3.95 23.59 1.57
N SER A 124 -4.62 22.44 1.43
CA SER A 124 -5.37 21.88 2.56
C SER A 124 -4.39 21.41 3.65
N ARG A 125 -4.78 21.52 4.92
CA ARG A 125 -3.98 21.02 6.05
C ARG A 125 -3.59 19.55 5.88
N SER A 126 -4.52 18.72 5.41
CA SER A 126 -4.27 17.31 5.11
C SER A 126 -3.31 17.11 3.93
N GLY A 127 -3.37 17.97 2.91
CA GLY A 127 -2.45 17.97 1.78
C GLY A 127 -1.02 18.31 2.19
N LEU A 128 -0.85 19.38 2.98
CA LEU A 128 0.43 19.77 3.55
C LEU A 128 1.01 18.65 4.43
N HIS A 129 0.21 18.10 5.34
CA HIS A 129 0.64 17.00 6.21
C HIS A 129 1.07 15.76 5.42
N ARG A 130 0.33 15.43 4.35
CA ARG A 130 0.67 14.31 3.47
C ARG A 130 1.98 14.52 2.72
N ILE A 131 2.28 15.74 2.30
CA ILE A 131 3.56 16.07 1.63
C ILE A 131 4.72 15.95 2.63
N ILE A 132 4.54 16.53 3.83
CA ILE A 132 5.56 16.46 4.89
C ILE A 132 5.89 15.01 5.25
N LYS A 133 4.85 14.18 5.46
CA LYS A 133 5.04 12.78 5.87
C LYS A 133 5.69 11.90 4.80
N ASN A 134 5.36 12.10 3.52
CA ASN A 134 5.74 11.15 2.47
C ASN A 134 6.89 11.63 1.58
N ASP A 135 7.12 12.94 1.48
CA ASP A 135 7.98 13.52 0.44
C ASP A 135 9.07 14.47 0.98
N LEU A 136 9.08 14.79 2.29
CA LEU A 136 10.09 15.64 2.93
C LEU A 136 10.92 14.86 3.95
N LYS A 137 12.21 15.17 4.04
CA LYS A 137 13.11 14.63 5.08
C LYS A 137 13.11 15.55 6.29
N GLU A 138 13.42 15.03 7.48
CA GLU A 138 13.52 15.85 8.70
C GLU A 138 14.56 16.97 8.57
N SER A 139 15.66 16.72 7.83
CA SER A 139 16.67 17.74 7.53
C SER A 139 16.16 18.90 6.67
N ASP A 140 15.09 18.70 5.90
CA ASP A 140 14.46 19.74 5.09
C ASP A 140 13.57 20.68 5.92
N LEU A 141 13.21 20.27 7.14
CA LEU A 141 12.31 20.99 8.04
C LEU A 141 13.05 21.83 9.08
N ARG A 142 14.37 21.65 9.22
CA ARG A 142 15.19 22.42 10.15
C ARG A 142 15.65 23.73 9.52
N PRO A 143 15.68 24.84 10.28
CA PRO A 143 16.39 26.04 9.87
C PRO A 143 17.86 25.66 9.64
N GLN A 144 18.36 25.90 8.43
CA GLN A 144 19.79 25.82 8.16
C GLN A 144 20.40 27.09 8.76
N ASN A 145 20.86 26.99 10.01
CA ASN A 145 21.75 28.00 10.56
C ASN A 145 23.11 27.80 9.89
N GLU A 146 23.28 28.35 8.68
CA GLU A 146 24.61 28.51 8.11
C GLU A 146 25.29 29.66 8.84
N THR A 147 26.33 29.30 9.58
CA THR A 147 27.46 30.10 10.00
C THR A 147 27.82 31.16 8.96
N VAL A 148 27.52 32.42 9.28
CA VAL A 148 28.17 33.59 8.69
C VAL A 148 28.99 34.20 9.82
N ASP A 149 30.32 34.16 9.67
CA ASP A 149 31.24 34.95 10.49
C ASP A 149 30.83 36.43 10.36
N GLY A 150 30.34 37.01 11.45
CA GLY A 150 29.76 38.34 11.45
C GLY A 150 29.17 38.70 12.79
N GLU A 151 30.05 39.23 13.64
CA GLU A 151 29.83 39.88 14.92
C GLU A 151 28.48 40.61 15.16
N ILE A 152 28.01 40.47 16.42
CA ILE A 152 27.28 41.45 17.28
C ILE A 152 25.76 41.27 17.52
N GLU A 153 25.51 40.93 18.79
CA GLU A 153 24.45 41.33 19.74
C GLU A 153 23.06 40.67 19.77
N ASN A 154 22.92 39.83 20.81
CA ASN A 154 21.94 39.95 21.90
C ASN A 154 20.47 40.23 21.53
N ASN A 155 19.63 39.19 21.60
CA ASN A 155 18.53 39.25 22.56
C ASN A 155 18.04 37.86 22.99
N SER A 156 17.93 37.70 24.30
CA SER A 156 17.33 36.58 24.99
C SER A 156 15.82 36.54 24.76
N GLU A 157 15.28 35.41 24.30
CA GLU A 157 14.12 34.74 24.93
C GLU A 157 13.63 33.51 24.15
N SER A 158 13.15 32.54 24.92
CA SER A 158 12.39 31.35 24.49
C SER A 158 13.14 30.21 23.78
N LYS A 159 13.98 29.50 24.55
CA LYS A 159 14.49 28.17 24.19
C LYS A 159 13.54 27.02 24.57
N HIS A 160 12.28 27.29 24.93
CA HIS A 160 11.43 26.28 25.57
C HIS A 160 10.37 25.57 24.70
N ASP A 161 10.14 25.97 23.44
CA ASP A 161 9.02 25.42 22.66
C ASP A 161 9.37 24.63 21.39
N ILE A 162 10.63 24.59 20.96
CA ILE A 162 11.02 23.92 19.71
C ILE A 162 10.88 22.38 19.81
N SER A 163 11.04 21.81 21.03
CA SER A 163 10.93 20.37 21.26
C SER A 163 9.49 19.85 21.15
N THR A 164 8.49 20.69 21.43
CA THR A 164 7.09 20.25 21.56
C THR A 164 6.44 20.02 20.19
N CYS A 165 6.78 20.82 19.17
CA CYS A 165 6.16 20.70 17.85
C CYS A 165 6.64 19.49 17.02
N ILE A 166 7.84 18.98 17.27
CA ILE A 166 8.36 17.79 16.58
C ILE A 166 7.80 16.51 17.22
N ASN A 167 7.67 16.49 18.55
CA ASN A 167 7.20 15.30 19.27
C ASN A 167 5.70 15.01 19.09
N SER A 168 4.86 16.02 18.89
CA SER A 168 3.43 15.81 18.59
C SER A 168 3.17 15.23 17.20
N ALA A 169 4.13 15.26 16.27
CA ALA A 169 3.98 14.64 14.95
C ALA A 169 4.41 13.16 14.92
N ILE A 170 5.13 12.70 15.96
CA ILE A 170 5.72 11.36 16.05
C ILE A 170 4.95 10.46 17.03
N SER A 171 4.20 11.04 17.97
CA SER A 171 3.62 10.29 19.11
C SER A 171 2.18 9.81 18.94
N ASP A 172 1.48 10.17 17.87
CA ASP A 172 0.11 9.67 17.63
C ASP A 172 0.18 8.34 16.87
N ASN A 173 0.46 7.29 17.63
CA ASN A 173 0.27 5.88 17.30
C ASN A 173 -1.04 5.38 17.92
#